data_AF-A0A813GJX5-F1
#
_entry.id   AF-A0A813GJX5-F1
#
_cell.length_a   1.000
_cell.length_b   1.000
_cell.length_c   1.000
_cell.angle_alpha   90.00
_cell.angle_beta   90.00
_cell.angle_gamma   90.00
#
_symmetry.space_group_name_H-M   'P 1'
#
loop_
_entity.id
_entity.type
_entity.pdbx_description
1 polymer ?
#
loop_
_entity_poly.entity_id
_entity_poly.type
_entity_poly.pdbx_seq_one_letter_code
_entity_poly.pdbx_strand_id
1 'polypeptide(L)'
;MEAEPLRKTRKGGIRQRLAKSSGTTDHGLENGVKSCLAQFLLSMFAWGHFSPQRVQHIAALACKDFAKNEPDWLADLEALASLGTHGAHANNIHRDLMAKMQALPRLPEPFHVKLKFAEPLGWQDQGIMLPHEMFSVIYHKYPKTWRKSVLPSEHKLHEWWEHVEEHPQMLNHPIKTRDQWARWGVPLAIHGDGVPITGIGKGWCKLMTMFTWSSLLGSGSTLDMLFWIWSIFDKLCHTGDCDGTMQSFFAILKWSFFWFWIGKWPDEDWYNPLSAAGKKAGSFLAAGFFGVLFAIEGDLEYLTLHLDLPRHSLQSGPCCLCRATMRGDNSWADFRANAAWLNCCWTPTEWLKWPNRSSNALFQLPGVTAVSIALDYMHCKYLGSDMYQFGSVLYMFCYFVLTGAPLENVHTCWAFIKEFYKTHNTGSRYRYLNKLTMFCRKSGYPKLRGKANEIRHFGAALLGLWGAHMNGALELHRKVHLMLKLNVRMETLLTEYRDESAVPPAAAREFTDACRNMMLLYTQLAEHFVQEGEKLFDITSKSHMVMHSAILSNYLSPRRVWCFAGEDMMGKTQILAKSCVRGISGAAATVKFAKHYRLGLHLLFDGHD
;
A
#
# COMPACT_ATOMS: atom_id res chain seq x y z
N MET A 1 -74.82 -18.43 -45.22
CA MET A 1 -74.34 -19.03 -43.96
C MET A 1 -72.83 -18.85 -43.93
N GLU A 2 -72.37 -18.11 -42.93
CA GLU A 2 -71.00 -17.61 -42.76
C GLU A 2 -70.01 -18.73 -42.39
N ALA A 3 -68.76 -18.57 -42.83
CA ALA A 3 -67.65 -19.46 -42.52
C ALA A 3 -67.06 -19.15 -41.13
N GLU A 4 -66.87 -20.20 -40.32
CA GLU A 4 -66.23 -20.13 -39.00
C GLU A 4 -64.75 -19.70 -39.09
N PRO A 5 -64.26 -18.83 -38.17
CA PRO A 5 -62.87 -18.40 -38.17
C PRO A 5 -61.96 -19.38 -37.41
N LEU A 6 -60.81 -19.68 -38.02
CA LEU A 6 -59.73 -20.50 -37.45
C LEU A 6 -59.21 -19.95 -36.11
N ARG A 7 -59.25 -20.77 -35.06
CA ARG A 7 -58.71 -20.47 -33.72
C ARG A 7 -57.19 -20.25 -33.77
N LYS A 8 -56.75 -19.02 -33.47
CA LYS A 8 -55.33 -18.69 -33.24
C LYS A 8 -54.81 -19.40 -31.98
N THR A 9 -53.82 -20.27 -32.14
CA THR A 9 -53.00 -20.82 -31.04
C THR A 9 -52.27 -19.69 -30.31
N ARG A 10 -52.54 -19.52 -29.00
CA ARG A 10 -51.90 -18.51 -28.15
C ARG A 10 -50.40 -18.76 -28.04
N LYS A 11 -49.59 -17.78 -28.45
CA LYS A 11 -48.14 -17.74 -28.19
C LYS A 11 -47.92 -17.61 -26.67
N GLY A 12 -47.12 -18.50 -26.08
CA GLY A 12 -46.81 -18.50 -24.65
C GLY A 12 -46.27 -17.16 -24.13
N GLY A 13 -46.56 -16.86 -22.86
CA GLY A 13 -46.19 -15.60 -22.19
C GLY A 13 -44.68 -15.39 -22.07
N ILE A 14 -44.26 -14.15 -21.84
CA ILE A 14 -42.84 -13.74 -21.74
C ILE A 14 -42.06 -14.58 -20.71
N ARG A 15 -42.68 -14.95 -19.58
CA ARG A 15 -42.07 -15.85 -18.57
C ARG A 15 -41.79 -17.27 -19.08
N GLN A 16 -42.68 -17.85 -19.89
CA GLN A 16 -42.46 -19.17 -20.50
C GLN A 16 -41.39 -19.13 -21.59
N ARG A 17 -41.22 -17.99 -22.27
CA ARG A 17 -40.13 -17.77 -23.23
C ARG A 17 -38.78 -17.55 -22.55
N LEU A 18 -38.75 -16.83 -21.43
CA LEU A 18 -37.55 -16.69 -20.59
C LEU A 18 -37.12 -18.02 -19.96
N ALA A 19 -38.07 -18.88 -19.59
CA ALA A 19 -37.81 -20.24 -19.10
C ALA A 19 -37.28 -21.17 -20.22
N LYS A 20 -37.67 -20.95 -21.49
CA LYS A 20 -37.12 -21.68 -22.64
C LYS A 20 -35.75 -21.15 -23.09
N SER A 21 -35.47 -19.85 -22.95
CA SER A 21 -34.16 -19.26 -23.29
C SER A 21 -33.10 -19.52 -22.22
N SER A 22 -33.50 -19.81 -20.99
CA SER A 22 -32.60 -20.29 -19.92
C SER A 22 -32.20 -21.77 -20.06
N GLY A 23 -32.78 -22.48 -21.05
CA GLY A 23 -32.42 -23.86 -21.39
C GLY A 23 -31.33 -24.01 -22.47
N THR A 24 -30.94 -22.91 -23.14
CA THR A 24 -29.71 -22.87 -23.94
C THR A 24 -28.57 -22.50 -23.01
N THR A 25 -27.78 -23.49 -22.64
CA THR A 25 -26.62 -23.32 -21.79
C THR A 25 -25.54 -22.51 -22.51
N ASP A 26 -25.48 -21.23 -22.16
CA ASP A 26 -24.47 -20.27 -22.60
C ASP A 26 -23.17 -20.51 -21.81
N HIS A 27 -22.48 -21.60 -22.15
CA HIS A 27 -21.34 -22.17 -21.41
C HIS A 27 -19.99 -21.43 -21.60
N GLY A 28 -19.97 -20.29 -22.32
CA GLY A 28 -18.72 -19.73 -22.87
C GLY A 28 -17.64 -19.43 -21.82
N LEU A 29 -17.99 -18.77 -20.72
CA LEU A 29 -17.01 -18.29 -19.74
C LEU A 29 -16.92 -19.14 -18.46
N GLU A 30 -17.80 -20.13 -18.27
CA GLU A 30 -17.87 -20.92 -17.01
C GLU A 30 -16.71 -21.91 -16.87
N ASN A 31 -16.09 -22.33 -17.98
CA ASN A 31 -14.99 -23.30 -18.01
C ASN A 31 -13.60 -22.65 -18.14
N GLY A 32 -13.47 -21.39 -17.74
CA GLY A 32 -12.26 -20.58 -17.91
C GLY A 32 -12.20 -19.88 -19.28
N VAL A 33 -11.37 -18.85 -19.38
CA VAL A 33 -11.24 -17.99 -20.57
C VAL A 33 -10.03 -18.46 -21.39
N LYS A 34 -10.27 -18.89 -22.64
CA LYS A 34 -9.24 -19.40 -23.56
C LYS A 34 -8.70 -18.31 -24.48
N SER A 35 -9.53 -17.35 -24.88
CA SER A 35 -9.12 -16.26 -25.77
C SER A 35 -8.25 -15.23 -25.05
N CYS A 36 -7.02 -15.02 -25.53
CA CYS A 36 -6.12 -14.00 -24.99
C CYS A 36 -6.74 -12.60 -25.04
N LEU A 37 -7.49 -12.27 -26.09
CA LEU A 37 -8.19 -10.99 -26.20
C LEU A 37 -9.32 -10.90 -25.17
N ALA A 38 -10.12 -11.96 -25.01
CA ALA A 38 -11.17 -11.98 -23.99
C ALA A 38 -10.58 -11.81 -22.58
N GLN A 39 -9.49 -12.53 -22.27
CA GLN A 39 -8.79 -12.43 -20.98
C GLN A 39 -8.27 -11.00 -20.74
N PHE A 40 -7.67 -10.37 -21.75
CA PHE A 40 -7.23 -8.98 -21.67
C PHE A 40 -8.39 -8.02 -21.43
N LEU A 41 -9.49 -8.14 -22.20
CA LEU A 41 -10.68 -7.29 -22.05
C LEU A 41 -11.30 -7.41 -20.66
N LEU A 42 -11.39 -8.64 -20.14
CA LEU A 42 -11.90 -8.93 -18.81
C LEU A 42 -10.99 -8.36 -17.72
N SER A 43 -9.66 -8.48 -17.88
CA SER A 43 -8.69 -7.88 -16.97
C SER A 43 -8.80 -6.34 -16.96
N MET A 44 -8.89 -5.72 -18.13
CA MET A 44 -9.08 -4.26 -18.24
C MET A 44 -10.38 -3.78 -17.61
N PHE A 45 -11.47 -4.55 -17.71
CA PHE A 45 -12.72 -4.26 -17.03
C PHE A 45 -12.62 -4.45 -15.51
N ALA A 46 -12.01 -5.56 -15.08
CA ALA A 46 -11.87 -5.89 -13.66
C ALA A 46 -11.05 -4.85 -12.89
N TRP A 47 -10.02 -4.27 -13.52
CA TRP A 47 -9.21 -3.18 -12.95
C TRP A 47 -9.76 -1.77 -13.22
N GLY A 48 -10.94 -1.65 -13.84
CA GLY A 48 -11.64 -0.38 -14.04
C GLY A 48 -11.13 0.49 -15.18
N HIS A 49 -10.25 -0.03 -16.05
CA HIS A 49 -9.76 0.67 -17.23
C HIS A 49 -10.82 0.75 -18.33
N PHE A 50 -11.59 -0.32 -18.55
CA PHE A 50 -12.62 -0.41 -19.56
C PHE A 50 -14.03 -0.43 -18.95
N SER A 51 -14.97 0.24 -19.62
CA SER A 51 -16.39 0.07 -19.33
C SER A 51 -16.89 -1.27 -19.89
N PRO A 52 -17.95 -1.85 -19.34
CA PRO A 52 -18.53 -3.09 -19.88
C PRO A 52 -19.03 -2.91 -21.33
N GLN A 53 -19.52 -1.72 -21.67
CA GLN A 53 -19.89 -1.37 -23.06
C GLN A 53 -18.69 -1.42 -24.01
N ARG A 54 -17.52 -0.95 -23.56
CA ARG A 54 -16.29 -0.99 -24.35
C ARG A 54 -15.81 -2.43 -24.56
N VAL A 55 -15.90 -3.27 -23.53
CA VAL A 55 -15.59 -4.71 -23.64
C VAL A 55 -16.49 -5.36 -24.69
N GLN A 56 -17.81 -5.20 -24.58
CA GLN A 56 -18.78 -5.75 -25.53
C GLN A 56 -18.50 -5.27 -26.95
N HIS A 57 -18.24 -3.97 -27.13
CA HIS A 57 -18.01 -3.40 -28.45
C HIS A 57 -16.75 -3.96 -29.13
N ILE A 58 -15.63 -4.03 -28.40
CA ILE A 58 -14.38 -4.60 -28.95
C ILE A 58 -14.57 -6.08 -29.29
N ALA A 59 -15.22 -6.85 -28.41
CA ALA A 59 -15.51 -8.25 -28.67
C ALA A 59 -16.38 -8.43 -29.92
N ALA A 60 -17.41 -7.60 -30.10
CA ALA A 60 -18.27 -7.63 -31.28
C ALA A 60 -17.54 -7.28 -32.57
N LEU A 61 -16.57 -6.35 -32.53
CA LEU A 61 -15.71 -6.06 -33.69
C LEU A 61 -14.80 -7.26 -34.00
N ALA A 62 -14.18 -7.85 -32.98
CA ALA A 62 -13.35 -9.04 -33.16
C ALA A 62 -14.14 -10.20 -33.80
N CYS A 63 -15.35 -10.50 -33.30
CA CYS A 63 -16.21 -11.53 -33.90
C CYS A 63 -16.52 -11.27 -35.39
N LYS A 64 -16.71 -10.00 -35.79
CA LYS A 64 -16.93 -9.64 -37.20
C LYS A 64 -15.70 -9.89 -38.07
N ASP A 65 -14.51 -9.57 -37.56
CA ASP A 65 -13.25 -9.79 -38.29
C ASP A 65 -12.96 -11.30 -38.46
N PHE A 66 -13.35 -12.12 -37.48
CA PHE A 66 -13.09 -13.56 -37.47
C PHE A 66 -14.23 -14.45 -37.99
N ALA A 67 -15.36 -13.88 -38.42
CA ALA A 67 -16.55 -14.59 -38.91
C ALA A 67 -16.31 -15.52 -40.13
N LYS A 68 -15.10 -15.58 -40.66
CA LYS A 68 -14.71 -16.41 -41.80
C LYS A 68 -14.01 -17.73 -41.44
N ASN A 69 -13.56 -17.92 -40.20
CA ASN A 69 -12.66 -19.03 -39.83
C ASN A 69 -13.19 -19.95 -38.70
N GLU A 70 -14.44 -19.75 -38.23
CA GLU A 70 -15.14 -20.49 -37.14
C GLU A 70 -14.24 -21.28 -36.15
N PRO A 71 -13.36 -20.62 -35.38
CA PRO A 71 -12.54 -21.33 -34.40
C PRO A 71 -13.24 -21.46 -33.05
N ASP A 72 -13.05 -22.60 -32.36
CA ASP A 72 -13.59 -22.86 -31.02
C ASP A 72 -13.18 -21.84 -29.93
N TRP A 73 -12.07 -21.12 -30.10
CA TRP A 73 -11.64 -20.08 -29.16
C TRP A 73 -12.43 -18.76 -29.28
N LEU A 74 -13.29 -18.63 -30.29
CA LEU A 74 -14.15 -17.45 -30.48
C LEU A 74 -15.32 -17.42 -29.48
N ALA A 75 -15.67 -18.56 -28.87
CA ALA A 75 -16.82 -18.68 -27.96
C ALA A 75 -16.76 -17.66 -26.79
N ASP A 76 -15.57 -17.39 -26.24
CA ASP A 76 -15.40 -16.37 -25.20
C ASP A 76 -15.73 -14.97 -25.71
N LEU A 77 -15.28 -14.64 -26.92
CA LEU A 77 -15.52 -13.34 -27.54
C LEU A 77 -16.97 -13.19 -27.97
N GLU A 78 -17.62 -14.26 -28.44
CA GLU A 78 -19.06 -14.27 -28.75
C GLU A 78 -19.90 -14.08 -27.48
N ALA A 79 -19.52 -14.72 -26.37
CA ALA A 79 -20.17 -14.52 -25.08
C ALA A 79 -20.05 -13.07 -24.58
N LEU A 80 -18.93 -12.40 -24.83
CA LEU A 80 -18.75 -10.98 -24.53
C LEU A 80 -19.47 -10.07 -25.54
N ALA A 81 -19.52 -10.45 -26.82
CA ALA A 81 -20.19 -9.69 -27.87
C ALA A 81 -21.72 -9.71 -27.71
N SER A 82 -22.29 -10.79 -27.16
CA SER A 82 -23.73 -10.97 -26.98
C SER A 82 -24.35 -10.16 -25.84
N LEU A 83 -23.52 -9.59 -24.95
CA LEU A 83 -23.97 -8.82 -23.78
C LEU A 83 -24.95 -7.70 -24.15
N GLY A 84 -26.00 -7.51 -23.32
CA GLY A 84 -27.02 -6.50 -23.55
C GLY A 84 -27.76 -6.66 -24.88
N THR A 85 -27.99 -7.91 -25.32
CA THR A 85 -28.56 -8.24 -26.63
C THR A 85 -27.73 -7.65 -27.76
N HIS A 86 -26.46 -8.09 -27.85
CA HIS A 86 -25.49 -7.60 -28.85
C HIS A 86 -25.29 -6.08 -28.81
N GLY A 87 -25.31 -5.50 -27.61
CA GLY A 87 -25.14 -4.06 -27.40
C GLY A 87 -26.41 -3.22 -27.56
N ALA A 88 -27.55 -3.79 -27.97
CA ALA A 88 -28.81 -3.06 -28.14
C ALA A 88 -29.35 -2.45 -26.84
N HIS A 89 -29.00 -3.04 -25.69
CA HIS A 89 -29.41 -2.61 -24.36
C HIS A 89 -28.19 -2.31 -23.48
N ALA A 90 -27.58 -1.14 -23.67
CA ALA A 90 -26.37 -0.72 -22.98
C ALA A 90 -26.44 -0.77 -21.44
N ASN A 91 -27.63 -0.57 -20.86
CA ASN A 91 -27.86 -0.61 -19.41
C ASN A 91 -27.83 -2.03 -18.83
N ASN A 92 -28.02 -3.06 -19.67
CA ASN A 92 -28.02 -4.46 -19.25
C ASN A 92 -26.62 -5.09 -19.29
N ILE A 93 -25.70 -4.54 -20.11
CA ILE A 93 -24.37 -5.13 -20.37
C ILE A 93 -23.58 -5.39 -19.09
N HIS A 94 -23.56 -4.45 -18.13
CA HIS A 94 -22.84 -4.66 -16.87
C HIS A 94 -23.41 -5.83 -16.06
N ARG A 95 -24.75 -5.89 -15.94
CA ARG A 95 -25.42 -6.97 -15.20
C ARG A 95 -25.13 -8.31 -15.88
N ASP A 96 -25.27 -8.37 -17.19
CA ASP A 96 -25.07 -9.59 -17.98
C ASP A 96 -23.60 -10.06 -17.88
N LEU A 97 -22.63 -9.13 -17.95
CA LEU A 97 -21.22 -9.43 -17.77
C LEU A 97 -20.94 -9.98 -16.37
N MET A 98 -21.37 -9.28 -15.32
CA MET A 98 -21.15 -9.74 -13.94
C MET A 98 -21.82 -11.09 -13.66
N ALA A 99 -22.98 -11.37 -14.27
CA ALA A 99 -23.65 -12.66 -14.14
C ALA A 99 -22.82 -13.79 -14.78
N LYS A 100 -22.33 -13.60 -16.00
CA LYS A 100 -21.46 -14.57 -16.68
C LYS A 100 -20.13 -14.82 -15.96
N MET A 101 -19.66 -13.84 -15.19
CA MET A 101 -18.37 -13.91 -14.51
C MET A 101 -18.47 -14.35 -13.04
N GLN A 102 -19.67 -14.50 -12.49
CA GLN A 102 -19.85 -14.72 -11.06
C GLN A 102 -19.14 -15.99 -10.56
N ALA A 103 -19.11 -17.04 -11.38
CA ALA A 103 -18.52 -18.33 -11.06
C ALA A 103 -17.02 -18.43 -11.34
N LEU A 104 -16.42 -17.45 -12.04
CA LEU A 104 -14.99 -17.48 -12.39
C LEU A 104 -14.09 -17.41 -11.14
N PRO A 105 -14.19 -16.38 -10.28
CA PRO A 105 -13.22 -16.21 -9.21
C PRO A 105 -13.29 -17.33 -8.18
N ARG A 106 -12.18 -18.03 -7.99
CA ARG A 106 -12.01 -19.02 -6.89
C ARG A 106 -11.69 -18.35 -5.54
N LEU A 107 -11.49 -17.03 -5.54
CA LEU A 107 -11.28 -16.19 -4.35
C LEU A 107 -12.54 -16.12 -3.47
N PRO A 108 -12.41 -15.88 -2.15
CA PRO A 108 -13.56 -15.85 -1.25
C PRO A 108 -14.53 -14.73 -1.62
N GLU A 109 -15.83 -14.97 -1.41
CA GLU A 109 -16.82 -13.91 -1.47
C GLU A 109 -16.53 -12.86 -0.37
N PRO A 110 -16.74 -11.56 -0.62
CA PRO A 110 -16.58 -10.54 0.41
C PRO A 110 -17.45 -10.83 1.62
N PHE A 111 -16.89 -10.65 2.81
CA PHE A 111 -17.64 -10.68 4.05
C PHE A 111 -18.57 -9.47 4.10
N HIS A 112 -19.88 -9.73 4.06
CA HIS A 112 -20.92 -8.71 4.09
C HIS A 112 -21.28 -8.35 5.53
N VAL A 113 -21.15 -7.06 5.85
CA VAL A 113 -21.47 -6.52 7.17
C VAL A 113 -22.12 -5.17 7.05
N LYS A 114 -23.06 -4.87 7.95
CA LYS A 114 -23.63 -3.53 8.07
C LYS A 114 -22.76 -2.70 8.99
N LEU A 115 -22.19 -1.61 8.47
CA LEU A 115 -21.52 -0.60 9.27
C LEU A 115 -22.37 0.66 9.34
N LYS A 116 -22.30 1.39 10.45
CA LYS A 116 -22.98 2.67 10.60
C LYS A 116 -22.16 3.77 9.93
N PHE A 117 -22.79 4.57 9.09
CA PHE A 117 -22.21 5.73 8.40
C PHE A 117 -22.85 7.01 8.93
N ALA A 118 -22.20 8.15 8.68
CA ALA A 118 -22.74 9.44 9.07
C ALA A 118 -24.10 9.70 8.40
N GLU A 119 -24.99 10.40 9.11
CA GLU A 119 -26.30 10.80 8.58
C GLU A 119 -26.13 11.62 7.28
N PRO A 120 -27.01 11.43 6.27
CA PRO A 120 -28.26 10.64 6.29
C PRO A 120 -28.09 9.16 5.86
N LEU A 121 -26.86 8.64 5.76
CA LEU A 121 -26.64 7.30 5.22
C LEU A 121 -27.03 6.19 6.21
N GLY A 122 -26.81 6.39 7.52
CA GLY A 122 -27.12 5.38 8.53
C GLY A 122 -26.41 4.05 8.27
N TRP A 123 -27.08 2.92 8.49
CA TRP A 123 -26.49 1.59 8.31
C TRP A 123 -26.39 1.18 6.83
N GLN A 124 -25.17 0.91 6.37
CA GLN A 124 -24.88 0.53 4.99
C GLN A 124 -24.18 -0.83 4.93
N ASP A 125 -24.55 -1.64 3.95
CA ASP A 125 -23.87 -2.91 3.66
C ASP A 125 -22.48 -2.66 3.07
N GLN A 126 -21.48 -3.37 3.57
CA GLN A 126 -20.07 -3.26 3.18
C GLN A 126 -19.51 -4.66 2.89
N GLY A 127 -18.64 -4.76 1.87
CA GLY A 127 -17.92 -5.98 1.55
C GLY A 127 -16.45 -5.86 1.97
N ILE A 128 -16.01 -6.76 2.84
CA ILE A 128 -14.63 -6.82 3.36
C ILE A 128 -13.98 -8.12 2.89
N MET A 129 -12.77 -8.05 2.34
CA MET A 129 -11.97 -9.25 2.06
C MET A 129 -11.18 -9.62 3.31
N LEU A 130 -11.64 -10.62 4.05
CA LEU A 130 -11.03 -11.00 5.32
C LEU A 130 -9.64 -11.64 5.10
N PRO A 131 -8.58 -11.16 5.79
CA PRO A 131 -7.24 -11.72 5.64
C PRO A 131 -7.12 -13.24 5.80
N HIS A 132 -7.74 -13.83 6.83
CA HIS A 132 -7.63 -15.28 7.07
C HIS A 132 -8.32 -16.13 5.97
N GLU A 133 -9.44 -15.67 5.42
CA GLU A 133 -10.11 -16.34 4.31
C GLU A 133 -9.28 -16.26 3.03
N MET A 134 -8.77 -15.07 2.72
CA MET A 134 -7.89 -14.84 1.57
C MET A 134 -6.65 -15.72 1.65
N PHE A 135 -6.01 -15.78 2.81
CA PHE A 135 -4.85 -16.64 3.06
C PHE A 135 -5.17 -18.13 2.82
N SER A 136 -6.27 -18.63 3.39
CA SER A 136 -6.69 -20.02 3.20
C SER A 136 -6.95 -20.32 1.71
N VAL A 137 -7.65 -19.43 1.01
CA VAL A 137 -7.98 -19.65 -0.40
C VAL A 137 -6.74 -19.58 -1.29
N ILE A 138 -5.81 -18.66 -1.06
CA ILE A 138 -4.54 -18.60 -1.80
C ILE A 138 -3.80 -19.93 -1.65
N TYR A 139 -3.70 -20.46 -0.43
CA TYR A 139 -3.06 -21.76 -0.16
C TYR A 139 -3.73 -22.92 -0.94
N HIS A 140 -5.06 -23.07 -0.80
CA HIS A 140 -5.77 -24.25 -1.33
C HIS A 140 -6.09 -24.17 -2.82
N LYS A 141 -6.21 -22.97 -3.39
CA LYS A 141 -6.69 -22.77 -4.77
C LYS A 141 -5.64 -22.19 -5.70
N TYR A 142 -4.60 -21.54 -5.18
CA TYR A 142 -3.58 -20.85 -5.98
C TYR A 142 -2.15 -21.18 -5.51
N PRO A 143 -1.70 -22.45 -5.60
CA PRO A 143 -0.41 -22.88 -5.05
C PRO A 143 0.81 -22.19 -5.66
N LYS A 144 0.73 -21.73 -6.91
CA LYS A 144 1.80 -20.92 -7.53
C LYS A 144 1.83 -19.51 -6.96
N THR A 145 0.67 -18.86 -6.81
CA THR A 145 0.55 -17.58 -6.10
C THR A 145 1.01 -17.69 -4.65
N TRP A 146 0.66 -18.77 -3.94
CA TRP A 146 1.14 -19.01 -2.58
C TRP A 146 2.67 -18.96 -2.50
N ARG A 147 3.36 -19.72 -3.37
CA ARG A 147 4.84 -19.74 -3.44
C ARG A 147 5.44 -18.41 -3.87
N LYS A 148 4.75 -17.61 -4.67
CA LYS A 148 5.25 -16.30 -5.11
C LYS A 148 5.06 -15.22 -4.06
N SER A 149 3.85 -15.15 -3.51
CA SER A 149 3.31 -13.98 -2.81
C SER A 149 3.20 -14.14 -1.30
N VAL A 150 3.11 -15.37 -0.79
CA VAL A 150 2.87 -15.61 0.64
C VAL A 150 4.06 -16.31 1.29
N LEU A 151 4.45 -17.48 0.80
CA LEU A 151 5.52 -18.29 1.39
C LEU A 151 6.31 -19.01 0.29
N PRO A 152 7.48 -18.47 -0.12
CA PRO A 152 8.32 -19.09 -1.14
C PRO A 152 8.85 -20.46 -0.77
N SER A 153 9.28 -20.64 0.47
CA SER A 153 9.71 -21.93 1.00
C SER A 153 9.73 -21.90 2.53
N GLU A 154 9.66 -23.07 3.16
CA GLU A 154 9.85 -23.22 4.61
C GLU A 154 11.26 -22.77 5.04
N HIS A 155 12.28 -22.96 4.19
CA HIS A 155 13.63 -22.48 4.47
C HIS A 155 13.69 -20.95 4.62
N LYS A 156 13.06 -20.22 3.68
CA LYS A 156 12.98 -18.74 3.75
C LYS A 156 12.21 -18.25 4.98
N LEU A 157 11.23 -19.03 5.44
CA LEU A 157 10.49 -18.72 6.65
C LEU A 157 11.37 -18.88 7.90
N HIS A 158 12.10 -19.99 7.99
CA HIS A 158 13.04 -20.23 9.08
C HIS A 158 14.12 -19.14 9.14
N GLU A 159 14.75 -18.87 7.99
CA GLU A 159 15.76 -17.82 7.83
C GLU A 159 15.20 -16.47 8.31
N TRP A 160 13.98 -16.11 7.93
CA TRP A 160 13.38 -14.85 8.38
C TRP A 160 13.24 -14.79 9.91
N TRP A 161 12.76 -15.86 10.55
CA TRP A 161 12.59 -15.90 12.01
C TRP A 161 13.92 -15.86 12.77
N GLU A 162 14.98 -16.48 12.24
CA GLU A 162 16.33 -16.36 12.80
C GLU A 162 16.82 -14.90 12.76
N HIS A 163 16.59 -14.19 11.66
CA HIS A 163 17.02 -12.80 11.52
C HIS A 163 16.29 -11.85 12.48
N VAL A 164 14.99 -12.06 12.72
CA VAL A 164 14.20 -11.18 13.58
C VAL A 164 14.19 -11.62 15.06
N GLU A 165 14.88 -12.69 15.43
CA GLU A 165 14.79 -13.28 16.78
C GLU A 165 15.14 -12.28 17.89
N GLU A 166 16.12 -11.41 17.60
CA GLU A 166 16.61 -10.33 18.48
C GLU A 166 15.87 -8.99 18.27
N HIS A 167 14.92 -8.91 17.33
CA HIS A 167 14.12 -7.70 17.14
C HIS A 167 13.42 -7.32 18.46
N PRO A 168 13.37 -6.03 18.86
CA PRO A 168 12.75 -5.62 20.13
C PRO A 168 11.30 -6.09 20.33
N GLN A 169 10.54 -6.26 19.26
CA GLN A 169 9.19 -6.84 19.27
C GLN A 169 9.15 -8.29 19.76
N MET A 170 10.23 -9.06 19.58
CA MET A 170 10.32 -10.46 20.00
C MET A 170 10.56 -10.63 21.51
N LEU A 171 10.79 -9.54 22.24
CA LEU A 171 10.89 -9.55 23.70
C LEU A 171 9.54 -9.92 24.31
N ASN A 172 9.47 -11.07 24.99
CA ASN A 172 8.25 -11.64 25.56
C ASN A 172 7.10 -11.84 24.56
N HIS A 173 7.42 -11.98 23.26
CA HIS A 173 6.39 -12.12 22.23
C HIS A 173 5.67 -13.47 22.40
N PRO A 174 4.32 -13.50 22.40
CA PRO A 174 3.55 -14.71 22.68
C PRO A 174 3.78 -15.84 21.65
N ILE A 175 4.32 -15.52 20.47
CA ILE A 175 4.65 -16.53 19.46
C ILE A 175 5.65 -17.57 19.98
N LYS A 176 6.57 -17.16 20.85
CA LYS A 176 7.62 -18.02 21.40
C LYS A 176 7.06 -19.14 22.28
N THR A 177 5.79 -19.04 22.70
CA THR A 177 5.09 -20.08 23.47
C THR A 177 4.41 -21.15 22.60
N ARG A 178 4.34 -20.94 21.28
CA ARG A 178 3.68 -21.86 20.35
C ARG A 178 4.68 -22.92 19.87
N ASP A 179 4.26 -24.17 19.80
CA ASP A 179 5.12 -25.22 19.25
C ASP A 179 5.45 -24.98 17.77
N GLN A 180 6.70 -25.24 17.40
CA GLN A 180 7.21 -25.12 16.02
C GLN A 180 6.85 -23.79 15.32
N TRP A 181 6.80 -22.69 16.06
CA TRP A 181 6.35 -21.40 15.51
C TRP A 181 7.17 -20.92 14.32
N ALA A 182 8.49 -21.14 14.32
CA ALA A 182 9.38 -20.75 13.22
C ALA A 182 9.12 -21.57 11.94
N ARG A 183 8.45 -22.72 12.04
CA ARG A 183 8.05 -23.55 10.89
C ARG A 183 6.70 -23.15 10.30
N TRP A 184 5.77 -22.67 11.13
CA TRP A 184 4.37 -22.52 10.75
C TRP A 184 3.86 -21.07 10.73
N GLY A 185 4.50 -20.15 11.45
CA GLY A 185 4.04 -18.77 11.60
C GLY A 185 4.50 -17.88 10.45
N VAL A 186 3.63 -17.55 9.50
CA VAL A 186 3.94 -16.65 8.38
C VAL A 186 3.90 -15.19 8.87
N PRO A 187 4.98 -14.41 8.71
CA PRO A 187 5.01 -13.01 9.13
C PRO A 187 4.26 -12.12 8.13
N LEU A 188 3.40 -11.26 8.68
CA LEU A 188 2.48 -10.43 7.92
C LEU A 188 2.70 -8.94 8.21
N ALA A 189 2.32 -8.12 7.25
CA ALA A 189 2.15 -6.69 7.43
C ALA A 189 0.70 -6.26 7.14
N ILE A 190 0.25 -5.21 7.81
CA ILE A 190 -0.92 -4.43 7.41
C ILE A 190 -0.46 -3.04 7.00
N HIS A 191 -1.03 -2.52 5.93
CA HIS A 191 -0.77 -1.19 5.40
C HIS A 191 -2.07 -0.40 5.29
N GLY A 192 -2.03 0.89 5.61
CA GLY A 192 -3.11 1.83 5.31
C GLY A 192 -2.61 3.16 4.76
N ASP A 193 -3.35 3.70 3.80
CA ASP A 193 -3.05 4.97 3.16
C ASP A 193 -4.31 5.65 2.59
N GLY A 194 -4.29 6.98 2.51
CA GLY A 194 -5.35 7.82 2.00
C GLY A 194 -5.15 8.15 0.52
N VAL A 195 -6.08 7.73 -0.34
CA VAL A 195 -6.00 7.98 -1.79
C VAL A 195 -7.07 8.96 -2.29
N PRO A 196 -6.70 9.96 -3.11
CA PRO A 196 -7.67 10.87 -3.71
C PRO A 196 -8.51 10.19 -4.80
N ILE A 197 -9.83 10.07 -4.66
CA ILE A 197 -10.68 9.37 -5.67
C ILE A 197 -11.41 10.33 -6.62
N THR A 198 -12.07 11.37 -6.11
CA THR A 198 -12.80 12.36 -6.94
C THR A 198 -12.51 13.79 -6.49
N GLY A 199 -12.64 14.77 -7.39
CA GLY A 199 -12.39 16.20 -7.11
C GLY A 199 -11.01 16.67 -7.61
N ILE A 200 -10.92 17.92 -8.07
CA ILE A 200 -9.68 18.53 -8.57
C ILE A 200 -9.04 19.33 -7.44
N GLY A 201 -7.79 19.02 -7.09
CA GLY A 201 -7.00 19.71 -6.07
C GLY A 201 -7.28 19.27 -4.62
N LYS A 202 -6.34 19.58 -3.70
CA LYS A 202 -6.36 19.12 -2.30
C LYS A 202 -7.61 19.55 -1.50
N GLY A 203 -8.25 20.68 -1.83
CA GLY A 203 -9.41 21.21 -1.08
C GLY A 203 -10.76 20.56 -1.39
N TRP A 204 -10.95 20.02 -2.60
CA TRP A 204 -12.21 19.44 -3.07
C TRP A 204 -12.17 17.93 -3.24
N CYS A 205 -11.03 17.32 -2.88
CA CYS A 205 -10.84 15.89 -3.05
C CYS A 205 -11.66 15.08 -2.04
N LYS A 206 -12.36 14.05 -2.51
CA LYS A 206 -12.87 12.97 -1.67
C LYS A 206 -11.78 11.92 -1.54
N LEU A 207 -11.12 11.93 -0.38
CA LEU A 207 -10.15 10.93 0.02
C LEU A 207 -10.86 9.64 0.42
N MET A 208 -10.29 8.52 0.03
CA MET A 208 -10.69 7.20 0.45
C MET A 208 -9.50 6.55 1.14
N THR A 209 -9.64 6.16 2.40
CA THR A 209 -8.62 5.37 3.08
C THR A 209 -8.76 3.92 2.66
N MET A 210 -7.65 3.29 2.34
CA MET A 210 -7.59 1.89 1.93
C MET A 210 -6.73 1.08 2.90
N PHE A 211 -7.13 -0.16 3.11
CA PHE A 211 -6.44 -1.11 3.96
C PHE A 211 -6.03 -2.32 3.13
N THR A 212 -4.77 -2.72 3.28
CA THR A 212 -4.17 -3.88 2.60
C THR A 212 -3.38 -4.71 3.61
N TRP A 213 -3.22 -6.00 3.34
CA TRP A 213 -2.25 -6.84 4.05
C TRP A 213 -1.31 -7.52 3.07
N SER A 214 -0.17 -7.97 3.57
CA SER A 214 0.84 -8.69 2.79
C SER A 214 1.58 -9.69 3.66
N SER A 215 2.26 -10.64 3.00
CA SER A 215 3.31 -11.43 3.64
C SER A 215 4.64 -10.68 3.53
N LEU A 216 5.41 -10.66 4.62
CA LEU A 216 6.77 -10.09 4.61
C LEU A 216 7.79 -10.96 3.86
N LEU A 217 7.38 -12.16 3.42
CA LEU A 217 8.20 -13.09 2.63
C LEU A 217 7.89 -13.05 1.13
N GLY A 218 6.78 -12.40 0.75
CA GLY A 218 6.31 -12.35 -0.63
C GLY A 218 7.30 -11.63 -1.56
N SER A 219 7.20 -11.95 -2.85
CA SER A 219 7.93 -11.26 -3.91
C SER A 219 7.07 -11.12 -5.16
N GLY A 220 7.31 -10.07 -5.94
CA GLY A 220 6.59 -9.84 -7.19
C GLY A 220 6.21 -8.39 -7.41
N SER A 221 5.22 -8.17 -8.27
CA SER A 221 4.61 -6.86 -8.45
C SER A 221 3.76 -6.48 -7.24
N THR A 222 3.39 -5.22 -7.14
CA THR A 222 2.50 -4.72 -6.08
C THR A 222 1.20 -5.52 -5.94
N LEU A 223 0.58 -5.89 -7.07
CA LEU A 223 -0.67 -6.67 -7.05
C LEU A 223 -0.45 -8.14 -6.66
N ASP A 224 0.78 -8.63 -6.77
CA ASP A 224 1.13 -9.96 -6.27
C ASP A 224 1.24 -9.97 -4.74
N MET A 225 1.66 -8.85 -4.14
CA MET A 225 2.08 -8.81 -2.73
C MET A 225 1.07 -8.14 -1.79
N LEU A 226 0.33 -7.12 -2.25
CA LEU A 226 -0.60 -6.36 -1.42
C LEU A 226 -2.05 -6.77 -1.70
N PHE A 227 -2.68 -7.39 -0.73
CA PHE A 227 -4.06 -7.84 -0.80
C PHE A 227 -5.00 -6.83 -0.14
N TRP A 228 -5.94 -6.29 -0.90
CA TRP A 228 -6.94 -5.34 -0.41
C TRP A 228 -7.86 -6.01 0.62
N ILE A 229 -8.13 -5.30 1.71
CA ILE A 229 -9.05 -5.70 2.78
C ILE A 229 -10.37 -4.94 2.62
N TRP A 230 -10.29 -3.61 2.68
CA TRP A 230 -11.43 -2.72 2.65
C TRP A 230 -10.98 -1.29 2.30
N SER A 231 -11.93 -0.44 1.94
CA SER A 231 -11.68 0.98 1.72
C SER A 231 -12.92 1.80 2.00
N ILE A 232 -12.75 3.03 2.50
CA ILE A 232 -13.87 3.90 2.86
C ILE A 232 -13.54 5.37 2.63
N PHE A 233 -14.54 6.16 2.23
CA PHE A 233 -14.43 7.61 2.20
C PHE A 233 -14.50 8.16 3.63
N ASP A 234 -13.42 8.77 4.11
CA ASP A 234 -13.31 9.22 5.51
C ASP A 234 -14.47 10.13 5.92
N LYS A 235 -14.91 11.00 5.00
CA LYS A 235 -16.03 11.94 5.22
C LYS A 235 -17.39 11.25 5.41
N LEU A 236 -17.52 9.97 5.09
CA LEU A 236 -18.76 9.21 5.29
C LEU A 236 -18.76 8.43 6.61
N CYS A 237 -17.63 8.39 7.32
CA CYS A 237 -17.52 7.68 8.59
C CYS A 237 -18.36 8.37 9.66
N HIS A 238 -19.18 7.59 10.36
CA HIS A 238 -19.79 7.97 11.63
C HIS A 238 -18.72 7.91 12.72
N THR A 239 -18.65 8.98 13.52
CA THR A 239 -17.78 9.07 14.69
C THR A 239 -18.56 8.64 15.93
N GLY A 240 -18.06 7.62 16.62
CA GLY A 240 -18.62 7.17 17.89
C GLY A 240 -17.68 6.18 18.56
N ASP A 241 -17.67 6.18 19.90
CA ASP A 241 -16.73 5.37 20.66
C ASP A 241 -17.03 3.87 20.55
N CYS A 242 -18.31 3.50 20.49
CA CYS A 242 -18.76 2.10 20.43
C CYS A 242 -19.39 1.71 19.08
N ASP A 243 -19.93 2.66 18.32
CA ASP A 243 -20.65 2.42 17.08
C ASP A 243 -20.04 3.13 15.86
N GLY A 244 -18.86 3.73 16.03
CA GLY A 244 -18.13 4.39 14.96
C GLY A 244 -17.76 3.43 13.82
N THR A 245 -17.76 3.93 12.59
CA THR A 245 -17.53 3.10 11.40
C THR A 245 -16.16 2.43 11.44
N MET A 246 -15.13 3.21 11.78
CA MET A 246 -13.74 2.75 11.83
C MET A 246 -13.50 1.82 13.01
N GLN A 247 -14.09 2.12 14.18
CA GLN A 247 -14.04 1.28 15.38
C GLN A 247 -14.63 -0.09 15.10
N SER A 248 -15.81 -0.13 14.47
CA SER A 248 -16.49 -1.38 14.06
C SER A 248 -15.65 -2.16 13.05
N PHE A 249 -15.07 -1.49 12.05
CA PHE A 249 -14.17 -2.12 11.08
C PHE A 249 -12.93 -2.72 11.75
N PHE A 250 -12.25 -1.99 12.63
CA PHE A 250 -11.07 -2.52 13.32
C PHE A 250 -11.41 -3.65 14.30
N ALA A 251 -12.61 -3.68 14.88
CA ALA A 251 -13.08 -4.83 15.66
C ALA A 251 -13.20 -6.10 14.80
N ILE A 252 -13.75 -5.98 13.58
CA ILE A 252 -13.81 -7.09 12.60
C ILE A 252 -12.39 -7.49 12.18
N LEU A 253 -11.51 -6.52 11.96
CA LEU A 253 -10.15 -6.78 11.52
C LEU A 253 -9.33 -7.49 12.61
N LYS A 254 -9.47 -7.07 13.88
CA LYS A 254 -8.93 -7.76 15.05
C LYS A 254 -9.42 -9.21 15.08
N TRP A 255 -10.72 -9.45 14.93
CA TRP A 255 -11.26 -10.82 14.91
C TRP A 255 -10.63 -11.65 13.77
N SER A 256 -10.56 -11.10 12.57
CA SER A 256 -9.98 -11.79 11.42
C SER A 256 -8.51 -12.17 11.62
N PHE A 257 -7.69 -11.24 12.12
CA PHE A 257 -6.28 -11.51 12.41
C PHE A 257 -6.07 -12.39 13.63
N PHE A 258 -6.97 -12.38 14.62
CA PHE A 258 -6.93 -13.31 15.74
C PHE A 258 -7.06 -14.76 15.24
N TRP A 259 -8.02 -15.02 14.36
CA TRP A 259 -8.18 -16.35 13.76
C TRP A 259 -7.06 -16.73 12.81
N PHE A 260 -6.51 -15.74 12.10
CA PHE A 260 -5.29 -15.91 11.33
C PHE A 260 -4.12 -16.36 12.22
N TRP A 261 -3.96 -15.74 13.40
CA TRP A 261 -2.98 -16.12 14.42
C TRP A 261 -3.21 -17.51 15.00
N ILE A 262 -4.46 -17.88 15.25
CA ILE A 262 -4.78 -19.24 15.71
C ILE A 262 -4.42 -20.27 14.62
N GLY A 263 -4.60 -19.92 13.34
CA GLY A 263 -4.36 -20.82 12.20
C GLY A 263 -5.54 -21.73 11.89
N LYS A 264 -6.72 -21.41 12.44
CA LYS A 264 -7.95 -22.20 12.28
C LYS A 264 -9.10 -21.33 11.80
N TRP A 265 -10.05 -21.96 11.12
CA TRP A 265 -11.32 -21.35 10.76
C TRP A 265 -12.11 -20.99 12.02
N PRO A 266 -12.76 -19.81 12.05
CA PRO A 266 -13.45 -19.35 13.25
C PRO A 266 -14.58 -20.29 13.66
N ASP A 267 -14.64 -20.63 14.94
CA ASP A 267 -15.76 -21.34 15.56
C ASP A 267 -16.70 -20.39 16.32
N GLU A 268 -16.24 -19.18 16.62
CA GLU A 268 -17.00 -18.14 17.30
C GLU A 268 -16.99 -16.79 16.55
N ASP A 269 -18.19 -16.22 16.56
CA ASP A 269 -18.68 -14.90 16.18
C ASP A 269 -18.27 -14.29 14.82
N TRP A 270 -19.15 -13.42 14.31
CA TRP A 270 -19.30 -12.86 12.96
C TRP A 270 -19.79 -13.81 11.86
N TYR A 271 -19.53 -15.12 11.93
CA TYR A 271 -20.12 -16.05 10.98
C TYR A 271 -21.53 -16.49 11.37
N ASN A 272 -22.37 -16.64 10.34
CA ASN A 272 -23.50 -17.56 10.43
C ASN A 272 -22.95 -18.99 10.45
N PRO A 273 -23.22 -19.82 11.49
CA PRO A 273 -22.75 -21.20 11.58
C PRO A 273 -23.15 -22.06 10.36
N LEU A 274 -24.21 -21.67 9.66
CA LEU A 274 -24.71 -22.36 8.47
C LEU A 274 -24.00 -21.97 7.16
N SER A 275 -23.10 -20.98 7.20
CA SER A 275 -22.31 -20.55 6.04
C SER A 275 -21.28 -21.60 5.62
N ALA A 276 -20.77 -21.50 4.40
CA ALA A 276 -19.70 -22.38 3.92
C ALA A 276 -18.41 -22.28 4.75
N ALA A 277 -18.14 -21.10 5.34
CA ALA A 277 -17.04 -20.90 6.28
C ALA A 277 -17.36 -21.52 7.66
N GLY A 278 -18.59 -21.36 8.17
CA GLY A 278 -19.03 -21.96 9.43
C GLY A 278 -18.92 -23.49 9.45
N LYS A 279 -19.15 -24.16 8.31
CA LYS A 279 -18.93 -25.60 8.15
C LYS A 279 -17.47 -26.05 8.34
N LYS A 280 -16.51 -25.12 8.27
CA LYS A 280 -15.08 -25.38 8.44
C LYS A 280 -14.59 -25.06 9.85
N ALA A 281 -15.46 -24.57 10.74
CA ALA A 281 -15.09 -24.16 12.10
C ALA A 281 -14.11 -25.14 12.78
N GLY A 282 -13.04 -24.60 13.36
CA GLY A 282 -12.00 -25.37 14.05
C GLY A 282 -10.99 -26.11 13.15
N SER A 283 -11.24 -26.24 11.85
CA SER A 283 -10.28 -26.82 10.90
C SER A 283 -9.14 -25.85 10.57
N PHE A 284 -8.00 -26.36 10.11
CA PHE A 284 -6.84 -25.52 9.76
C PHE A 284 -7.10 -24.64 8.54
N LEU A 285 -6.62 -23.39 8.59
CA LEU A 285 -6.71 -22.46 7.46
C LEU A 285 -5.86 -22.95 6.26
N ALA A 286 -4.62 -23.37 6.52
CA ALA A 286 -3.64 -23.75 5.51
C ALA A 286 -2.67 -24.84 6.02
N ALA A 287 -3.16 -26.08 6.20
CA ALA A 287 -2.35 -27.25 6.58
C ALA A 287 -1.44 -27.09 7.83
N GLY A 288 -1.77 -26.16 8.73
CA GLY A 288 -1.00 -25.85 9.94
C GLY A 288 -0.38 -24.46 9.94
N PHE A 289 -0.19 -23.82 8.78
CA PHE A 289 0.30 -22.44 8.72
C PHE A 289 -0.69 -21.47 9.38
N PHE A 290 -0.13 -20.50 10.11
CA PHE A 290 -0.85 -19.41 10.76
C PHE A 290 -0.17 -18.07 10.48
N GLY A 291 -0.88 -16.96 10.69
CA GLY A 291 -0.38 -15.61 10.39
C GLY A 291 0.07 -14.87 11.64
N VAL A 292 1.16 -14.11 11.53
CA VAL A 292 1.68 -13.27 12.62
C VAL A 292 1.72 -11.84 12.14
N LEU A 293 0.85 -10.98 12.66
CA LEU A 293 0.91 -9.55 12.33
C LEU A 293 2.16 -8.95 12.98
N PHE A 294 3.23 -8.88 12.20
CA PHE A 294 4.53 -8.45 12.67
C PHE A 294 4.73 -6.96 12.42
N ALA A 295 4.31 -6.45 11.26
CA ALA A 295 4.48 -5.05 10.87
C ALA A 295 3.14 -4.34 10.66
N ILE A 296 3.10 -3.07 11.08
CA ILE A 296 2.06 -2.11 10.72
C ILE A 296 2.73 -0.97 9.98
N GLU A 297 2.30 -0.75 8.75
CA GLU A 297 2.88 0.16 7.77
C GLU A 297 1.88 1.27 7.41
N GLY A 298 2.40 2.42 7.04
CA GLY A 298 1.62 3.57 6.60
C GLY A 298 2.34 4.88 6.92
N ASP A 299 1.84 5.96 6.36
CA ASP A 299 2.40 7.27 6.66
C ASP A 299 2.05 7.72 8.10
N LEU A 300 2.73 8.75 8.59
CA LEU A 300 2.53 9.23 9.96
C LEU A 300 1.12 9.83 10.20
N GLU A 301 0.42 10.23 9.13
CA GLU A 301 -0.94 10.77 9.22
C GLU A 301 -1.95 9.63 9.43
N TYR A 302 -1.83 8.54 8.66
CA TYR A 302 -2.57 7.30 8.84
C TYR A 302 -2.40 6.74 10.26
N LEU A 303 -1.16 6.60 10.73
CA LEU A 303 -0.85 6.09 12.07
C LEU A 303 -1.55 6.93 13.15
N THR A 304 -1.59 8.25 12.99
CA THR A 304 -2.25 9.15 13.93
C THR A 304 -3.78 9.04 13.85
N LEU A 305 -4.34 9.16 12.64
CA LEU A 305 -5.78 9.33 12.44
C LEU A 305 -6.58 8.04 12.65
N HIS A 306 -6.00 6.90 12.26
CA HIS A 306 -6.74 5.63 12.26
C HIS A 306 -6.26 4.66 13.34
N LEU A 307 -5.00 4.77 13.78
CA LEU A 307 -4.45 3.88 14.81
C LEU A 307 -4.27 4.55 16.16
N ASP A 308 -4.72 5.80 16.35
CA ASP A 308 -4.66 6.48 17.66
C ASP A 308 -3.23 6.49 18.24
N LEU A 309 -2.24 6.69 17.37
CA LEU A 309 -0.84 6.81 17.73
C LEU A 309 -0.43 8.29 17.88
N PRO A 310 0.70 8.56 18.55
CA PRO A 310 1.13 9.93 18.78
C PRO A 310 1.26 10.75 17.49
N ARG A 311 0.72 11.97 17.53
CA ARG A 311 0.75 12.88 16.39
C ARG A 311 2.16 13.44 16.19
N HIS A 312 2.76 13.15 15.04
CA HIS A 312 4.15 13.50 14.69
C HIS A 312 4.52 14.99 14.72
N SER A 313 3.53 15.89 14.78
CA SER A 313 3.71 17.34 14.89
C SER A 313 3.61 17.88 16.32
N LEU A 314 3.26 17.05 17.30
CA LEU A 314 3.17 17.47 18.70
C LEU A 314 4.55 17.62 19.33
N GLN A 315 4.70 18.64 20.17
CA GLN A 315 5.97 18.90 20.86
C GLN A 315 6.22 17.93 22.03
N SER A 316 5.15 17.43 22.66
CA SER A 316 5.21 16.61 23.88
C SER A 316 5.50 15.13 23.64
N GLY A 317 5.48 14.66 22.39
CA GLY A 317 5.67 13.24 22.08
C GLY A 317 5.30 12.90 20.64
N PRO A 318 6.13 13.22 19.63
CA PRO A 318 5.78 12.98 18.23
C PRO A 318 6.07 11.55 17.75
N CYS A 319 6.75 10.72 18.53
CA CYS A 319 7.17 9.39 18.09
C CYS A 319 6.24 8.30 18.64
N CYS A 320 5.89 7.32 17.80
CA CYS A 320 5.16 6.12 18.24
C CYS A 320 6.07 5.08 18.90
N LEU A 321 7.39 5.08 18.62
CA LEU A 321 8.35 4.08 19.09
C LEU A 321 9.10 4.47 20.37
N CYS A 322 9.06 5.73 20.77
CA CYS A 322 9.73 6.20 21.99
C CYS A 322 9.03 7.41 22.60
N ARG A 323 9.48 7.80 23.80
CA ARG A 323 8.96 8.96 24.55
C ARG A 323 9.77 10.24 24.31
N ALA A 324 10.34 10.41 23.11
CA ALA A 324 11.08 11.61 22.75
C ALA A 324 10.18 12.85 22.72
N THR A 325 10.75 14.02 23.00
CA THR A 325 10.06 15.33 22.99
C THR A 325 10.71 16.25 21.96
N MET A 326 10.12 17.41 21.66
CA MET A 326 10.77 18.39 20.77
C MET A 326 12.01 19.02 21.39
N ARG A 327 11.98 19.28 22.69
CA ARG A 327 13.04 19.97 23.44
C ARG A 327 13.35 19.24 24.74
N GLY A 328 14.47 19.61 25.37
CA GLY A 328 14.97 19.00 26.59
C GLY A 328 15.87 17.79 26.32
N ASP A 329 16.20 17.06 27.38
CA ASP A 329 17.18 15.96 27.33
C ASP A 329 16.75 14.82 26.38
N ASN A 330 15.45 14.56 26.28
CA ASN A 330 14.87 13.57 25.37
C ASN A 330 14.51 14.14 24.00
N SER A 331 15.17 15.20 23.55
CA SER A 331 14.86 15.81 22.25
C SER A 331 15.02 14.80 21.10
N TRP A 332 14.02 14.71 20.23
CA TRP A 332 14.09 13.91 19.01
C TRP A 332 15.14 14.43 18.00
N ALA A 333 15.63 15.66 18.19
CA ALA A 333 16.69 16.26 17.38
C ALA A 333 18.10 15.92 17.87
N ASP A 334 18.25 15.21 19.00
CA ASP A 334 19.54 14.73 19.48
C ASP A 334 19.92 13.41 18.79
N PHE A 335 20.90 13.47 17.89
CA PHE A 335 21.38 12.30 17.14
C PHE A 335 22.71 11.76 17.66
N ARG A 336 23.15 12.16 18.86
CA ARG A 336 24.38 11.60 19.46
C ARG A 336 24.18 10.12 19.79
N ALA A 337 25.27 9.35 19.81
CA ALA A 337 25.21 7.92 20.11
C ALA A 337 24.68 7.62 21.53
N ASN A 338 24.78 8.60 22.44
CA ASN A 338 24.29 8.55 23.82
C ASN A 338 23.05 9.44 24.04
N ALA A 339 22.30 9.78 23.00
CA ALA A 339 21.10 10.60 23.13
C ALA A 339 20.09 9.96 24.10
N ALA A 340 19.52 10.75 25.03
CA ALA A 340 18.73 10.19 26.14
C ALA A 340 17.45 9.49 25.68
N TRP A 341 16.87 9.90 24.55
CA TRP A 341 15.67 9.27 24.00
C TRP A 341 15.87 7.80 23.61
N LEU A 342 17.10 7.36 23.35
CA LEU A 342 17.42 5.95 23.07
C LEU A 342 17.00 5.04 24.24
N ASN A 343 17.16 5.53 25.48
CA ASN A 343 16.74 4.84 26.70
C ASN A 343 15.23 4.96 26.97
N CYS A 344 14.53 5.75 26.17
CA CYS A 344 13.09 5.99 26.27
C CYS A 344 12.28 5.28 25.18
N CYS A 345 12.90 4.36 24.42
CA CYS A 345 12.21 3.50 23.46
C CYS A 345 11.24 2.56 24.17
N TRP A 346 10.10 2.28 23.55
CA TRP A 346 9.13 1.34 24.10
C TRP A 346 9.64 -0.10 24.01
N THR A 347 9.59 -0.82 25.13
CA THR A 347 9.47 -2.28 25.09
C THR A 347 8.00 -2.70 24.95
N PRO A 348 7.70 -3.91 24.46
CA PRO A 348 6.32 -4.40 24.40
C PRO A 348 5.61 -4.34 25.76
N THR A 349 6.31 -4.76 26.83
CA THR A 349 5.77 -4.78 28.20
C THR A 349 5.48 -3.39 28.75
N GLU A 350 6.37 -2.42 28.56
CA GLU A 350 6.16 -1.05 29.02
C GLU A 350 5.00 -0.38 28.27
N TRP A 351 4.92 -0.59 26.96
CA TRP A 351 3.87 0.01 26.15
C TRP A 351 2.49 -0.53 26.53
N LEU A 352 2.37 -1.85 26.77
CA LEU A 352 1.12 -2.46 27.25
C LEU A 352 0.68 -1.95 28.62
N LYS A 353 1.62 -1.50 29.47
CA LYS A 353 1.34 -0.90 30.78
C LYS A 353 1.02 0.60 30.69
N TRP A 354 1.30 1.23 29.56
CA TRP A 354 1.10 2.67 29.40
C TRP A 354 -0.40 3.00 29.35
N PRO A 355 -0.91 3.89 30.22
CA PRO A 355 -2.34 4.24 30.25
C PRO A 355 -2.83 4.96 29.00
N ASN A 356 -1.97 5.74 28.35
CA ASN A 356 -2.31 6.54 27.16
C ASN A 356 -1.91 5.83 25.85
N ARG A 357 -1.76 4.50 25.87
CA ARG A 357 -1.52 3.72 24.65
C ARG A 357 -2.75 3.76 23.74
N SER A 358 -2.52 3.48 22.45
CA SER A 358 -3.58 3.42 21.45
C SER A 358 -4.75 2.54 21.90
N SER A 359 -5.96 3.06 21.71
CA SER A 359 -7.22 2.35 21.94
C SER A 359 -7.64 1.45 20.77
N ASN A 360 -6.93 1.50 19.63
CA ASN A 360 -7.30 0.76 18.43
C ASN A 360 -7.29 -0.77 18.67
N ALA A 361 -8.32 -1.45 18.16
CA ALA A 361 -8.53 -2.88 18.37
C ALA A 361 -7.39 -3.78 17.85
N LEU A 362 -6.59 -3.32 16.88
CA LEU A 362 -5.42 -4.08 16.40
C LEU A 362 -4.38 -4.33 17.50
N PHE A 363 -4.21 -3.40 18.43
CA PHE A 363 -3.24 -3.55 19.53
C PHE A 363 -3.74 -4.45 20.67
N GLN A 364 -4.90 -5.08 20.48
CA GLN A 364 -5.40 -6.13 21.36
C GLN A 364 -5.09 -7.53 20.81
N LEU A 365 -4.44 -7.62 19.64
CA LEU A 365 -3.98 -8.87 19.05
C LEU A 365 -2.74 -9.40 19.78
N PRO A 366 -2.54 -10.73 19.82
CA PRO A 366 -1.34 -11.32 20.42
C PRO A 366 -0.05 -10.77 19.79
N GLY A 367 0.80 -10.15 20.61
CA GLY A 367 2.12 -9.69 20.21
C GLY A 367 2.16 -8.35 19.47
N VAL A 368 1.00 -7.72 19.22
CA VAL A 368 0.92 -6.43 18.53
C VAL A 368 1.01 -5.30 19.54
N THR A 369 2.05 -4.47 19.41
CA THR A 369 2.29 -3.30 20.27
C THR A 369 2.76 -2.11 19.42
N ALA A 370 3.08 -0.96 20.02
CA ALA A 370 3.75 0.10 19.27
C ALA A 370 5.08 -0.35 18.64
N VAL A 371 5.74 -1.37 19.18
CA VAL A 371 7.00 -1.89 18.60
C VAL A 371 6.76 -2.62 17.27
N SER A 372 5.51 -2.98 16.96
CA SER A 372 5.10 -3.52 15.66
C SER A 372 4.98 -2.45 14.57
N ILE A 373 5.11 -1.17 14.90
CA ILE A 373 5.05 -0.09 13.91
C ILE A 373 6.35 -0.08 13.09
N ALA A 374 6.21 -0.36 11.80
CA ALA A 374 7.27 -0.21 10.84
C ALA A 374 7.21 1.21 10.26
N LEU A 375 8.08 2.09 10.77
CA LEU A 375 8.13 3.48 10.31
C LEU A 375 8.48 3.53 8.82
N ASP A 376 7.63 4.19 8.04
CA ASP A 376 7.81 4.26 6.61
C ASP A 376 9.02 5.12 6.23
N TYR A 377 10.10 4.42 5.87
CA TYR A 377 11.32 5.02 5.38
C TYR A 377 11.08 5.91 4.16
N MET A 378 10.14 5.57 3.28
CA MET A 378 9.85 6.37 2.09
C MET A 378 9.30 7.76 2.44
N HIS A 379 8.27 7.84 3.28
CA HIS A 379 7.68 9.10 3.71
C HIS A 379 8.57 9.89 4.70
N CYS A 380 9.42 9.22 5.48
CA CYS A 380 10.29 9.86 6.46
C CYS A 380 11.63 10.32 5.87
N LYS A 381 12.30 9.49 5.06
CA LYS A 381 13.56 9.81 4.39
C LYS A 381 13.31 10.64 3.14
N TYR A 382 12.71 10.06 2.09
CA TYR A 382 12.64 10.72 0.78
C TYR A 382 11.67 11.90 0.78
N LEU A 383 10.42 11.70 1.20
CA LEU A 383 9.40 12.78 1.22
C LEU A 383 9.48 13.66 2.48
N GLY A 384 10.37 13.29 3.41
CA GLY A 384 10.68 14.02 4.63
C GLY A 384 12.06 14.66 4.54
N SER A 385 13.04 14.06 5.21
CA SER A 385 14.39 14.62 5.43
C SER A 385 15.09 15.06 4.13
N ASP A 386 15.12 14.21 3.11
CA ASP A 386 15.89 14.45 1.87
C ASP A 386 15.36 15.64 1.08
N MET A 387 14.04 15.80 0.98
CA MET A 387 13.46 16.96 0.30
C MET A 387 13.91 18.28 0.91
N TYR A 388 14.05 18.35 2.23
CA TYR A 388 14.57 19.55 2.89
C TYR A 388 16.06 19.67 2.66
N GLN A 389 16.86 18.63 2.96
CA GLN A 389 18.31 18.65 2.74
C GLN A 389 18.68 19.06 1.31
N PHE A 390 18.10 18.41 0.30
CA PHE A 390 18.39 18.68 -1.10
C PHE A 390 17.86 20.05 -1.55
N GLY A 391 16.72 20.49 -1.01
CA GLY A 391 16.20 21.82 -1.24
C GLY A 391 17.14 22.92 -0.73
N SER A 392 17.67 22.75 0.49
CA SER A 392 18.64 23.66 1.11
C SER A 392 19.95 23.72 0.33
N VAL A 393 20.47 22.57 -0.12
CA VAL A 393 21.72 22.52 -0.92
C VAL A 393 21.53 23.19 -2.28
N LEU A 394 20.41 22.96 -2.97
CA LEU A 394 20.11 23.65 -4.23
C LEU A 394 19.96 25.16 -4.04
N TYR A 395 19.37 25.59 -2.92
CA TYR A 395 19.30 27.00 -2.56
C TYR A 395 20.71 27.58 -2.35
N MET A 396 21.56 26.92 -1.55
CA MET A 396 22.95 27.36 -1.38
C MET A 396 23.66 27.50 -2.72
N PHE A 397 23.46 26.53 -3.61
CA PHE A 397 24.05 26.57 -4.94
C PHE A 397 23.66 27.82 -5.72
N CYS A 398 22.37 28.15 -5.72
CA CYS A 398 21.85 29.22 -6.55
C CYS A 398 22.09 30.62 -6.00
N TYR A 399 22.28 30.76 -4.68
CA TYR A 399 22.36 32.07 -4.02
C TYR A 399 23.72 32.36 -3.37
N PHE A 400 24.52 31.35 -3.03
CA PHE A 400 25.77 31.54 -2.30
C PHE A 400 27.01 30.97 -2.99
N VAL A 401 26.87 29.92 -3.82
CA VAL A 401 28.01 29.22 -4.43
C VAL A 401 28.29 29.65 -5.86
N LEU A 402 27.27 29.68 -6.72
CA LEU A 402 27.41 30.07 -8.12
C LEU A 402 27.23 31.58 -8.29
N THR A 403 27.96 32.16 -9.25
CA THR A 403 28.03 33.61 -9.46
C THR A 403 26.94 34.19 -10.37
N GLY A 404 26.24 33.34 -11.13
CA GLY A 404 25.17 33.78 -12.03
C GLY A 404 23.90 34.23 -11.29
N ALA A 405 22.90 34.70 -12.02
CA ALA A 405 21.60 34.98 -11.40
C ALA A 405 20.97 33.65 -10.90
N PRO A 406 20.17 33.65 -9.82
CA PRO A 406 19.67 32.41 -9.23
C PRO A 406 18.95 31.47 -10.21
N LEU A 407 18.21 32.00 -11.18
CA LEU A 407 17.55 31.18 -12.20
C LEU A 407 18.54 30.59 -13.23
N GLU A 408 19.58 31.32 -13.61
CA GLU A 408 20.65 30.83 -14.48
C GLU A 408 21.45 29.73 -13.77
N ASN A 409 21.67 29.89 -12.47
CA ASN A 409 22.31 28.88 -11.62
C ASN A 409 21.48 27.59 -11.57
N VAL A 410 20.14 27.68 -11.49
CA VAL A 410 19.26 26.51 -11.61
C VAL A 410 19.46 25.79 -12.95
N HIS A 411 19.55 26.53 -14.06
CA HIS A 411 19.79 25.93 -15.37
C HIS A 411 21.16 25.25 -15.47
N THR A 412 22.19 25.84 -14.87
CA THR A 412 23.53 25.26 -14.77
C THR A 412 23.51 23.96 -13.99
N CYS A 413 22.90 23.97 -12.80
CA CYS A 413 22.73 22.77 -11.97
C CYS A 413 21.97 21.67 -12.74
N TRP A 414 20.89 22.05 -13.43
CA TRP A 414 20.08 21.10 -14.18
C TRP A 414 20.80 20.49 -15.39
N ALA A 415 21.63 21.27 -16.08
CA ALA A 415 22.47 20.76 -17.17
C ALA A 415 23.41 19.67 -16.67
N PHE A 416 24.10 19.91 -15.55
CA PHE A 416 24.96 18.92 -14.91
C PHE A 416 24.19 17.66 -14.51
N ILE A 417 23.05 17.81 -13.82
CA ILE A 417 22.25 16.69 -13.33
C ILE A 417 21.76 15.80 -14.50
N LYS A 418 21.34 16.39 -15.62
CA LYS A 418 20.95 15.62 -16.82
C LYS A 418 22.11 14.78 -17.35
N GLU A 419 23.30 15.37 -17.45
CA GLU A 419 24.48 14.65 -17.94
C GLU A 419 24.92 13.56 -16.97
N PHE A 420 24.85 13.83 -15.67
CA PHE A 420 25.10 12.84 -14.63
C PHE A 420 24.15 11.65 -14.78
N TYR A 421 22.84 11.90 -14.93
CA TYR A 421 21.85 10.84 -15.12
C TYR A 421 22.08 9.99 -16.36
N LYS A 422 22.53 10.63 -17.46
CA LYS A 422 22.88 9.93 -18.70
C LYS A 422 24.11 9.03 -18.49
N THR A 423 25.17 9.58 -17.89
CA THR A 423 26.44 8.90 -17.69
C THR A 423 26.33 7.72 -16.71
N HIS A 424 25.54 7.86 -15.65
CA HIS A 424 25.43 6.86 -14.58
C HIS A 424 24.21 5.94 -14.72
N ASN A 425 23.50 6.00 -15.85
CA ASN A 425 22.29 5.24 -16.12
C ASN A 425 21.27 5.28 -14.95
N THR A 426 21.02 6.47 -14.41
CA THR A 426 20.18 6.62 -13.21
C THR A 426 18.76 6.12 -13.48
N GLY A 427 18.25 5.24 -12.60
CA GLY A 427 16.99 4.52 -12.82
C GLY A 427 15.77 5.43 -12.90
N SER A 428 15.48 6.20 -11.85
CA SER A 428 14.37 7.16 -11.83
C SER A 428 14.88 8.59 -11.80
N ARG A 429 14.47 9.39 -12.80
CA ARG A 429 15.01 10.73 -13.03
C ARG A 429 13.93 11.77 -12.88
N TYR A 430 14.31 12.92 -12.35
CA TYR A 430 13.52 14.13 -12.49
C TYR A 430 13.25 14.42 -13.97
N ARG A 431 12.02 14.82 -14.29
CA ARG A 431 11.69 15.28 -15.65
C ARG A 431 12.16 16.72 -15.89
N TYR A 432 12.11 17.56 -14.86
CA TYR A 432 12.51 18.97 -14.92
C TYR A 432 12.96 19.48 -13.56
N LEU A 433 13.98 20.34 -13.56
CA LEU A 433 14.43 21.15 -12.43
C LEU A 433 14.85 22.53 -12.97
N ASN A 434 13.91 23.27 -13.53
CA ASN A 434 14.19 24.49 -14.32
C ASN A 434 13.55 25.76 -13.73
N LYS A 435 13.07 25.70 -12.48
CA LYS A 435 12.42 26.82 -11.80
C LYS A 435 12.85 26.85 -10.34
N LEU A 436 13.08 28.05 -9.80
CA LEU A 436 13.35 28.25 -8.37
C LEU A 436 12.23 27.69 -7.49
N THR A 437 10.97 27.75 -7.94
CA THR A 437 9.81 27.23 -7.20
C THR A 437 9.81 25.71 -6.98
N MET A 438 10.76 24.98 -7.59
CA MET A 438 11.00 23.57 -7.30
C MET A 438 11.57 23.33 -5.91
N PHE A 439 12.29 24.30 -5.32
CA PHE A 439 12.86 24.17 -3.97
C PHE A 439 12.70 25.44 -3.12
N CYS A 440 12.58 26.63 -3.72
CA CYS A 440 12.22 27.86 -3.03
C CYS A 440 10.71 27.89 -2.74
N ARG A 441 10.34 28.07 -1.47
CA ARG A 441 8.95 28.23 -1.03
C ARG A 441 8.63 29.70 -0.81
N LYS A 442 7.34 30.03 -0.86
CA LYS A 442 6.84 31.37 -0.47
C LYS A 442 7.12 31.67 1.01
N SER A 443 7.10 30.62 1.85
CA SER A 443 7.36 30.71 3.28
C SER A 443 7.97 29.40 3.80
N GLY A 444 8.75 29.53 4.87
CA GLY A 444 9.48 28.43 5.51
C GLY A 444 10.76 28.05 4.77
N TYR A 445 11.36 26.95 5.20
CA TYR A 445 12.63 26.44 4.68
C TYR A 445 12.52 25.94 3.24
N PRO A 446 13.60 26.02 2.43
CA PRO A 446 13.65 25.35 1.14
C PRO A 446 13.27 23.88 1.22
N LYS A 447 12.50 23.42 0.25
CA LYS A 447 12.03 22.03 0.16
C LYS A 447 11.87 21.63 -1.30
N LEU A 448 12.70 20.70 -1.75
CA LEU A 448 12.64 20.15 -3.09
C LEU A 448 11.30 19.42 -3.30
N ARG A 449 10.61 19.74 -4.40
CA ARG A 449 9.40 19.04 -4.85
C ARG A 449 9.79 17.86 -5.72
N GLY A 450 9.10 16.74 -5.58
CA GLY A 450 9.29 15.55 -6.41
C GLY A 450 8.52 14.35 -5.88
N LYS A 451 8.53 13.26 -6.63
CA LYS A 451 8.07 11.95 -6.15
C LYS A 451 9.16 11.28 -5.33
N ALA A 452 8.77 10.38 -4.41
CA ALA A 452 9.73 9.68 -3.55
C ALA A 452 10.84 8.98 -4.35
N ASN A 453 10.46 8.31 -5.44
CA ASN A 453 11.41 7.58 -6.29
C ASN A 453 12.35 8.51 -7.08
N GLU A 454 11.92 9.75 -7.41
CA GLU A 454 12.79 10.76 -8.01
C GLU A 454 13.81 11.29 -6.99
N ILE A 455 13.35 11.59 -5.76
CA ILE A 455 14.19 12.06 -4.66
C ILE A 455 15.26 11.03 -4.29
N ARG A 456 14.86 9.76 -4.16
CA ARG A 456 15.77 8.64 -3.83
C ARG A 456 17.00 8.58 -4.75
N HIS A 457 16.82 8.82 -6.04
CA HIS A 457 17.89 8.75 -7.03
C HIS A 457 18.60 10.10 -7.28
N PHE A 458 18.09 11.19 -6.69
CA PHE A 458 18.63 12.53 -6.87
C PHE A 458 19.96 12.74 -6.12
N GLY A 459 20.11 12.11 -4.95
CA GLY A 459 21.23 12.36 -4.02
C GLY A 459 22.61 12.21 -4.66
N ALA A 460 22.83 11.18 -5.48
CA ALA A 460 24.12 10.95 -6.14
C ALA A 460 24.50 12.05 -7.14
N ALA A 461 23.53 12.54 -7.92
CA ALA A 461 23.73 13.63 -8.86
C ALA A 461 24.02 14.95 -8.12
N LEU A 462 23.29 15.21 -7.01
CA LEU A 462 23.52 16.38 -6.18
C LEU A 462 24.89 16.34 -5.48
N LEU A 463 25.32 15.16 -5.02
CA LEU A 463 26.66 14.96 -4.46
C LEU A 463 27.75 15.25 -5.50
N GLY A 464 27.61 14.71 -6.71
CA GLY A 464 28.54 14.99 -7.81
C GLY A 464 28.61 16.48 -8.18
N LEU A 465 27.45 17.14 -8.21
CA LEU A 465 27.37 18.58 -8.46
C LEU A 465 28.07 19.36 -7.34
N TRP A 466 27.78 19.04 -6.08
CA TRP A 466 28.45 19.67 -4.91
C TRP A 466 29.97 19.52 -4.97
N GLY A 467 30.45 18.30 -5.25
CA GLY A 467 31.88 18.02 -5.37
C GLY A 467 32.57 18.84 -6.46
N ALA A 468 31.89 19.14 -7.58
CA ALA A 468 32.45 19.88 -8.70
C ALA A 468 32.62 21.39 -8.44
N HIS A 469 31.89 21.95 -7.47
CA HIS A 469 31.81 23.40 -7.25
C HIS A 469 32.13 23.86 -5.83
N MET A 470 32.24 22.92 -4.88
CA MET A 470 32.51 23.29 -3.49
C MET A 470 33.90 23.93 -3.33
N ASN A 471 33.99 24.92 -2.43
CA ASN A 471 35.28 25.40 -1.96
C ASN A 471 35.77 24.52 -0.80
N GLY A 472 36.80 23.71 -1.07
CA GLY A 472 37.40 22.82 -0.08
C GLY A 472 38.03 23.51 1.14
N ALA A 473 38.30 24.81 1.08
CA ALA A 473 38.81 25.59 2.22
C ALA A 473 37.71 25.95 3.24
N LEU A 474 36.44 26.00 2.83
CA LEU A 474 35.33 26.36 3.70
C LEU A 474 34.81 25.13 4.47
N GLU A 475 34.80 25.22 5.81
CA GLU A 475 34.30 24.14 6.67
C GLU A 475 32.85 23.80 6.37
N LEU A 476 32.00 24.82 6.18
CA LEU A 476 30.60 24.66 5.84
C LEU A 476 30.39 23.80 4.59
N HIS A 477 31.21 24.04 3.56
CA HIS A 477 31.14 23.27 2.31
C HIS A 477 31.58 21.82 2.50
N ARG A 478 32.61 21.58 3.32
CA ARG A 478 33.04 20.22 3.66
C ARG A 478 31.96 19.47 4.44
N LYS A 479 31.23 20.13 5.35
CA LYS A 479 30.09 19.55 6.09
C LYS A 479 28.96 19.15 5.16
N VAL A 480 28.54 20.02 4.23
CA VAL A 480 27.51 19.70 3.23
C VAL A 480 27.94 18.51 2.36
N HIS A 481 29.19 18.50 1.89
CA HIS A 481 29.71 17.42 1.07
C HIS A 481 29.68 16.08 1.80
N LEU A 482 30.14 16.05 3.06
CA LEU A 482 30.13 14.84 3.88
C LEU A 482 28.70 14.37 4.20
N MET A 483 27.78 15.30 4.51
CA MET A 483 26.36 14.99 4.73
C MET A 483 25.75 14.30 3.49
N LEU A 484 25.98 14.85 2.29
CA LEU A 484 25.50 14.24 1.04
C LEU A 484 26.15 12.87 0.78
N LYS A 485 27.44 12.71 1.07
CA LYS A 485 28.16 11.44 0.92
C LYS A 485 27.55 10.35 1.82
N LEU A 486 27.25 10.67 3.07
CA LEU A 486 26.61 9.76 4.02
C LEU A 486 25.18 9.43 3.60
N ASN A 487 24.42 10.42 3.12
CA ASN A 487 23.08 10.22 2.56
C ASN A 487 23.09 9.22 1.40
N VAL A 488 24.01 9.40 0.44
CA VAL A 488 24.18 8.48 -0.70
C VAL A 488 24.66 7.10 -0.25
N ARG A 489 25.51 7.01 0.78
CA ARG A 489 25.96 5.72 1.31
C ARG A 489 24.82 4.90 1.89
N MET A 490 23.88 5.53 2.61
CA MET A 490 22.67 4.86 3.09
C MET A 490 21.90 4.21 1.93
N GLU A 491 21.66 4.94 0.84
CA GLU A 491 20.94 4.41 -0.33
C GLU A 491 21.71 3.32 -1.09
N THR A 492 23.04 3.42 -1.08
CA THR A 492 23.92 2.41 -1.65
C THR A 492 23.79 1.08 -0.90
N LEU A 493 23.85 1.11 0.44
CA LEU A 493 23.69 -0.08 1.28
C LEU A 493 22.31 -0.74 1.08
N LEU A 494 21.22 0.04 1.03
CA LEU A 494 19.88 -0.51 0.74
C LEU A 494 19.75 -1.04 -0.70
N THR A 495 20.63 -0.64 -1.61
CA THR A 495 20.65 -1.16 -2.98
C THR A 495 21.49 -2.44 -3.09
N GLU A 496 22.63 -2.49 -2.40
CA GLU A 496 23.50 -3.67 -2.27
C GLU A 496 22.73 -4.85 -1.65
N TYR A 497 21.97 -4.61 -0.57
CA TYR A 497 21.23 -5.65 0.17
C TYR A 497 19.72 -5.61 -0.10
N ARG A 498 19.32 -5.35 -1.35
CA ARG A 498 17.90 -5.12 -1.70
C ARG A 498 16.99 -6.34 -1.51
N ASP A 499 17.56 -7.54 -1.63
CA ASP A 499 16.83 -8.81 -1.64
C ASP A 499 16.84 -9.47 -0.24
N GLU A 500 17.60 -8.91 0.70
CA GLU A 500 17.69 -9.40 2.07
C GLU A 500 16.47 -9.01 2.91
N SER A 501 16.11 -9.86 3.87
CA SER A 501 15.05 -9.56 4.84
C SER A 501 15.50 -8.56 5.90
N ALA A 502 16.79 -8.55 6.22
CA ALA A 502 17.45 -7.63 7.14
C ALA A 502 18.79 -7.16 6.54
N VAL A 503 19.25 -5.97 6.89
CA VAL A 503 20.58 -5.51 6.47
C VAL A 503 21.64 -6.30 7.27
N PRO A 504 22.64 -6.93 6.64
CA PRO A 504 23.62 -7.73 7.36
C PRO A 504 24.32 -6.94 8.49
N PRO A 505 24.72 -7.58 9.62
CA PRO A 505 25.12 -6.85 10.83
C PRO A 505 26.21 -5.79 10.63
N ALA A 506 27.22 -6.07 9.79
CA ALA A 506 28.27 -5.11 9.48
C ALA A 506 27.75 -3.91 8.66
N ALA A 507 26.95 -4.19 7.63
CA ALA A 507 26.32 -3.18 6.79
C ALA A 507 25.27 -2.37 7.57
N ALA A 508 24.56 -2.97 8.52
CA ALA A 508 23.58 -2.28 9.35
C ALA A 508 24.22 -1.31 10.35
N ARG A 509 25.38 -1.69 10.92
CA ARG A 509 26.21 -0.75 11.70
C ARG A 509 26.65 0.44 10.84
N GLU A 510 27.17 0.16 9.65
CA GLU A 510 27.56 1.23 8.72
C GLU A 510 26.37 2.11 8.31
N PHE A 511 25.19 1.52 8.06
CA PHE A 511 23.97 2.24 7.73
C PHE A 511 23.52 3.16 8.87
N THR A 512 23.57 2.65 10.11
CA THR A 512 23.23 3.41 11.31
C THR A 512 24.22 4.53 11.57
N ASP A 513 25.52 4.28 11.42
CA ASP A 513 26.56 5.29 11.58
C ASP A 513 26.47 6.37 10.50
N ALA A 514 26.19 5.98 9.25
CA ALA A 514 25.96 6.90 8.16
C ALA A 514 24.75 7.80 8.44
N CYS A 515 23.62 7.22 8.87
CA CYS A 515 22.44 7.97 9.27
C CYS A 515 22.74 8.95 10.41
N ARG A 516 23.39 8.46 11.48
CA ARG A 516 23.71 9.26 12.66
C ARG A 516 24.60 10.45 12.30
N ASN A 517 25.71 10.19 11.63
CA ASN A 517 26.68 11.22 11.27
C ASN A 517 26.09 12.22 10.27
N MET A 518 25.25 11.76 9.34
CA MET A 518 24.49 12.63 8.44
C MET A 518 23.58 13.57 9.23
N MET A 519 22.80 13.05 10.18
CA MET A 519 21.88 13.87 10.98
C MET A 519 22.61 14.83 11.93
N LEU A 520 23.76 14.44 12.50
CA LEU A 520 24.60 15.35 13.29
C LEU A 520 25.14 16.52 12.46
N LEU A 521 25.61 16.24 11.24
CA LEU A 521 26.03 17.30 10.30
C LEU A 521 24.86 18.18 9.91
N TYR A 522 23.69 17.59 9.66
CA TYR A 522 22.47 18.34 9.32
C TYR A 522 22.07 19.29 10.46
N THR A 523 22.12 18.83 11.72
CA THR A 523 21.87 19.69 12.89
C THR A 523 22.87 20.84 12.99
N GLN A 524 24.17 20.58 12.82
CA GLN A 524 25.19 21.63 12.83
C GLN A 524 24.97 22.67 11.70
N LEU A 525 24.57 22.22 10.51
CA LEU A 525 24.23 23.12 9.41
C LEU A 525 22.99 23.96 9.74
N ALA A 526 21.96 23.36 10.33
CA ALA A 526 20.77 24.08 10.77
C ALA A 526 21.10 25.14 11.83
N GLU A 527 21.89 24.78 12.84
CA GLU A 527 22.33 25.71 13.89
C GLU A 527 23.12 26.89 13.33
N HIS A 528 24.08 26.62 12.42
CA HIS A 528 24.86 27.68 11.77
C HIS A 528 23.97 28.69 11.05
N PHE A 529 23.07 28.24 10.17
CA PHE A 529 22.22 29.17 9.42
C PHE A 529 21.19 29.88 10.30
N VAL A 530 20.70 29.23 11.36
CA VAL A 530 19.86 29.92 12.36
C VAL A 530 20.62 31.05 13.06
N GLN A 531 21.90 30.87 13.37
CA GLN A 531 22.75 31.92 13.96
C GLN A 531 22.98 33.08 12.98
N GLU A 532 23.08 32.79 11.68
CA GLU A 532 23.16 33.81 10.61
C GLU A 532 21.80 34.46 10.27
N GLY A 533 20.72 34.09 10.96
CA GLY A 533 19.37 34.62 10.71
C GLY A 533 18.68 34.05 9.46
N GLU A 534 19.22 32.98 8.88
CA GLU A 534 18.76 32.36 7.64
C GLU A 534 18.00 31.05 7.89
N LYS A 535 16.84 30.90 7.23
CA LYS A 535 16.00 29.69 7.36
C LYS A 535 16.32 28.68 6.27
N LEU A 536 17.50 28.06 6.37
CA LEU A 536 18.00 27.21 5.29
C LEU A 536 17.81 25.72 5.52
N PHE A 537 18.24 25.16 6.65
CA PHE A 537 18.20 23.72 6.95
C PHE A 537 17.16 23.44 8.06
N ASP A 538 16.16 22.59 7.78
CA ASP A 538 15.04 22.28 8.70
C ASP A 538 15.13 20.86 9.26
N ILE A 539 15.40 20.71 10.56
CA ILE A 539 15.36 19.41 11.23
C ILE A 539 13.92 19.12 11.64
N THR A 540 13.33 18.08 11.05
CA THR A 540 11.92 17.68 11.32
C THR A 540 11.86 16.39 12.12
N SER A 541 10.73 16.11 12.77
CA SER A 541 10.52 14.83 13.49
C SER A 541 10.73 13.62 12.58
N LYS A 542 10.50 13.75 11.27
CA LYS A 542 10.80 12.71 10.28
C LYS A 542 12.27 12.28 10.27
N SER A 543 13.22 13.18 10.54
CA SER A 543 14.63 12.83 10.68
C SER A 543 14.87 11.85 11.84
N HIS A 544 14.13 12.01 12.95
CA HIS A 544 14.15 11.07 14.07
C HIS A 544 13.56 9.71 13.69
N MET A 545 12.46 9.69 12.94
CA MET A 545 11.88 8.43 12.44
C MET A 545 12.84 7.67 11.51
N VAL A 546 13.61 8.38 10.66
CA VAL A 546 14.68 7.75 9.85
C VAL A 546 15.73 7.09 10.74
N MET A 547 16.10 7.72 11.87
CA MET A 547 17.07 7.14 12.80
C MET A 547 16.55 5.84 13.43
N HIS A 548 15.26 5.76 13.79
CA HIS A 548 14.65 4.51 14.23
C HIS A 548 14.71 3.42 13.14
N SER A 549 14.38 3.75 11.89
CA SER A 549 14.50 2.80 10.77
C SER A 549 15.94 2.32 10.56
N ALA A 550 16.93 3.18 10.80
CA ALA A 550 18.34 2.80 10.72
C ALA A 550 18.76 1.85 11.84
N ILE A 551 18.36 2.15 13.08
CA ILE A 551 18.65 1.29 14.25
C ILE A 551 18.04 -0.11 14.09
N LEU A 552 16.82 -0.20 13.55
CA LEU A 552 16.11 -1.47 13.37
C LEU A 552 16.52 -2.24 12.09
N SER A 553 17.36 -1.65 11.24
CA SER A 553 17.69 -2.19 9.92
C SER A 553 18.40 -3.54 9.95
N ASN A 554 19.11 -3.85 11.04
CA ASN A 554 19.76 -5.15 11.26
C ASN A 554 18.79 -6.29 11.53
N TYR A 555 17.54 -5.98 11.88
CA TYR A 555 16.50 -6.97 12.14
C TYR A 555 15.47 -7.02 11.00
N LEU A 556 15.11 -5.86 10.44
CA LEU A 556 14.15 -5.76 9.34
C LEU A 556 14.59 -4.65 8.39
N SER A 557 14.83 -5.03 7.14
CA SER A 557 15.26 -4.09 6.11
C SER A 557 14.18 -3.04 5.87
N PRO A 558 14.53 -1.73 5.86
CA PRO A 558 13.58 -0.67 5.52
C PRO A 558 12.89 -0.89 4.17
N ARG A 559 13.52 -1.64 3.24
CA ARG A 559 12.94 -1.98 1.93
C ARG A 559 11.82 -3.02 1.98
N ARG A 560 11.70 -3.76 3.07
CA ARG A 560 10.63 -4.74 3.24
C ARG A 560 9.33 -4.09 3.69
N VAL A 561 9.43 -2.92 4.34
CA VAL A 561 8.31 -2.25 5.03
C VAL A 561 8.06 -0.81 4.58
N TRP A 562 8.80 -0.31 3.58
CA TRP A 562 8.54 1.01 3.00
C TRP A 562 7.26 1.04 2.13
N CYS A 563 6.64 2.21 2.02
CA CYS A 563 5.33 2.31 1.38
C CYS A 563 5.36 2.51 -0.15
N PHE A 564 6.45 2.18 -0.86
CA PHE A 564 6.47 2.29 -2.34
C PHE A 564 5.42 1.37 -2.99
N ALA A 565 5.30 0.13 -2.51
CA ALA A 565 4.27 -0.78 -2.98
C ALA A 565 2.88 -0.30 -2.55
N GLY A 566 2.76 0.28 -1.36
CA GLY A 566 1.54 0.96 -0.90
C GLY A 566 1.09 2.07 -1.87
N GLU A 567 1.98 2.99 -2.24
CA GLU A 567 1.68 4.10 -3.14
C GLU A 567 1.31 3.61 -4.56
N ASP A 568 2.00 2.58 -5.09
CA ASP A 568 1.62 1.97 -6.36
C ASP A 568 0.26 1.26 -6.27
N MET A 569 -0.03 0.59 -5.15
CA MET A 569 -1.31 -0.06 -4.91
C MET A 569 -2.43 0.98 -4.90
N MET A 570 -2.24 2.10 -4.19
CA MET A 570 -3.16 3.24 -4.20
C MET A 570 -3.40 3.76 -5.62
N GLY A 571 -2.38 3.87 -6.45
CA GLY A 571 -2.51 4.26 -7.85
C GLY A 571 -3.41 3.33 -8.66
N LYS A 572 -3.24 2.00 -8.50
CA LYS A 572 -4.05 0.99 -9.22
C LYS A 572 -5.50 0.95 -8.73
N THR A 573 -5.69 0.92 -7.42
CA THR A 573 -7.02 0.88 -6.80
C THR A 573 -7.78 2.19 -6.99
N GLN A 574 -7.10 3.34 -7.14
CA GLN A 574 -7.74 4.61 -7.47
C GLN A 574 -8.52 4.54 -8.79
N ILE A 575 -7.94 3.91 -9.82
CA ILE A 575 -8.57 3.74 -11.13
C ILE A 575 -9.85 2.90 -10.98
N LEU A 576 -9.74 1.78 -10.27
CA LEU A 576 -10.88 0.91 -10.01
C LEU A 576 -11.97 1.63 -9.20
N ALA A 577 -11.62 2.28 -8.09
CA ALA A 577 -12.55 3.03 -7.25
C ALA A 577 -13.29 4.13 -8.05
N LYS A 578 -12.57 4.89 -8.90
CA LYS A 578 -13.18 5.87 -9.82
C LYS A 578 -14.19 5.26 -10.78
N SER A 579 -13.97 4.02 -11.22
CA SER A 579 -14.92 3.30 -12.06
C SER A 579 -16.16 2.82 -11.29
N CYS A 580 -16.00 2.52 -9.99
CA CYS A 580 -17.07 2.01 -9.13
C CYS A 580 -18.02 3.11 -8.66
N VAL A 581 -17.54 4.33 -8.37
CA VAL A 581 -18.37 5.43 -7.82
C VAL A 581 -19.40 6.02 -8.79
N ARG A 582 -19.34 5.68 -10.08
CA ARG A 582 -20.27 6.24 -11.08
C ARG A 582 -21.67 5.65 -10.91
N GLY A 583 -22.64 6.51 -10.61
CA GLY A 583 -24.06 6.16 -10.55
C GLY A 583 -24.51 5.45 -9.27
N ILE A 584 -23.66 5.38 -8.24
CA ILE A 584 -23.99 4.80 -6.93
C ILE A 584 -23.45 5.67 -5.80
N SER A 585 -23.95 5.48 -4.57
CA SER A 585 -23.44 6.19 -3.39
C SER A 585 -22.00 5.75 -3.06
N GLY A 586 -21.24 6.61 -2.40
CA GLY A 586 -19.88 6.28 -1.96
C GLY A 586 -19.84 5.08 -1.00
N ALA A 587 -20.88 4.91 -0.17
CA ALA A 587 -21.02 3.76 0.71
C ALA A 587 -21.25 2.45 -0.07
N ALA A 588 -22.06 2.47 -1.14
CA ALA A 588 -22.30 1.29 -1.97
C ALA A 588 -21.12 0.96 -2.93
N ALA A 589 -20.21 1.91 -3.15
CA ALA A 589 -19.10 1.75 -4.08
C ALA A 589 -18.11 0.64 -3.66
N THR A 590 -17.97 0.39 -2.36
CA THR A 590 -17.03 -0.59 -1.79
C THR A 590 -17.45 -2.03 -2.12
N VAL A 591 -18.74 -2.34 -2.10
CA VAL A 591 -19.28 -3.65 -2.48
C VAL A 591 -19.04 -3.93 -3.97
N LYS A 592 -19.25 -2.92 -4.82
CA LYS A 592 -18.95 -3.03 -6.25
C LYS A 592 -17.44 -3.19 -6.48
N PHE A 593 -16.62 -2.43 -5.77
CA PHE A 593 -15.16 -2.51 -5.82
C PHE A 593 -14.68 -3.93 -5.49
N ALA A 594 -15.18 -4.53 -4.40
CA ALA A 594 -14.79 -5.86 -3.96
C ALA A 594 -15.05 -6.93 -5.04
N LYS A 595 -16.18 -6.86 -5.75
CA LYS A 595 -16.50 -7.78 -6.85
C LYS A 595 -15.53 -7.67 -8.02
N HIS A 596 -15.22 -6.44 -8.44
CA HIS A 596 -14.26 -6.19 -9.51
C HIS A 596 -12.83 -6.58 -9.10
N TYR A 597 -12.42 -6.22 -7.89
CA TYR A 597 -11.12 -6.56 -7.35
C TYR A 597 -10.91 -8.07 -7.27
N ARG A 598 -11.92 -8.81 -6.78
CA ARG A 598 -11.90 -10.27 -6.72
C ARG A 598 -11.70 -10.90 -8.09
N LEU A 599 -12.40 -10.39 -9.10
CA LEU A 599 -12.21 -10.85 -10.48
C LEU A 599 -10.81 -10.52 -11.02
N GLY A 600 -10.34 -9.29 -10.82
CA GLY A 600 -9.03 -8.84 -11.32
C GLY A 600 -7.88 -9.63 -10.71
N LEU A 601 -7.98 -9.90 -9.41
CA LEU A 601 -6.99 -10.68 -8.68
C LEU A 601 -7.03 -12.16 -9.05
N HIS A 602 -8.22 -12.74 -9.28
CA HIS A 602 -8.35 -14.10 -9.80
C HIS A 602 -7.68 -14.24 -11.18
N LEU A 603 -7.95 -13.32 -12.11
CA LEU A 603 -7.33 -13.34 -13.45
C LEU A 603 -5.80 -13.18 -13.37
N LEU A 604 -5.30 -12.41 -12.40
CA LEU A 604 -3.86 -12.31 -12.14
C LEU A 604 -3.29 -13.63 -11.62
N PHE A 605 -3.94 -14.24 -10.63
CA PHE A 605 -3.45 -15.46 -10.00
C PHE A 605 -3.53 -16.68 -10.92
N ASP A 606 -4.59 -16.79 -11.72
CA ASP A 606 -4.70 -17.81 -12.78
C ASP A 606 -3.60 -17.62 -13.82
N GLY A 607 -3.15 -16.39 -14.08
CA GLY A 607 -2.01 -16.12 -14.97
C GLY A 607 -0.64 -16.54 -14.40
N HIS A 608 -0.56 -16.97 -13.14
CA HIS A 608 0.64 -17.61 -12.61
C HIS A 608 0.70 -19.11 -12.97
N ASP A 609 -0.46 -19.71 -13.28
CA ASP A 609 -0.59 -21.08 -13.77
C ASP A 609 -0.08 -21.21 -15.22
#